data_AF-A0A7C4NJR7-F1
#
_entry.id   AF-A0A7C4NJR7-F1
#
_cell.length_a   1.000
_cell.length_b   1.000
_cell.length_c   1.000
_cell.angle_alpha   90.00
_cell.angle_beta   90.00
_cell.angle_gamma   90.00
#
_symmetry.space_group_name_H-M   'P 1'
#
loop_
_entity.id
_entity.type
_entity.pdbx_description
1 polymer ?
#
loop_
_entity_poly.entity_id
_entity_poly.type
_entity_poly.pdbx_seq_one_letter_code
_entity_poly.pdbx_strand_id
1 'polypeptide(L)'
;MSKEYILWLSYFDCSLKRRLGRRLPLSLCIDNPRPSEFIEVCKKLGLECNYLDKRHPRVWYRPYGSIIVKNPYTDKNKFLKVIAKEVKEMRRSSSRSSS
;
A
#
# COMPACT_ATOMS: atom_id res chain seq x y z
N MET A 1 -3.86 -21.75 4.45
CA MET A 1 -4.96 -21.06 3.73
C MET A 1 -4.57 -19.62 3.47
N SER A 2 -4.24 -19.27 2.24
CA SER A 2 -3.92 -17.88 1.88
C SER A 2 -5.21 -17.08 1.77
N LYS A 3 -5.36 -16.02 2.57
CA LYS A 3 -6.55 -15.16 2.56
C LYS A 3 -6.31 -13.97 1.65
N GLU A 4 -7.22 -13.72 0.73
CA GLU A 4 -7.24 -12.49 -0.06
C GLU A 4 -7.67 -11.32 0.82
N TYR A 5 -6.91 -10.23 0.74
CA TYR A 5 -7.12 -9.02 1.51
C TYR A 5 -7.21 -7.81 0.61
N ILE A 6 -8.28 -7.04 0.79
CA ILE A 6 -8.40 -5.72 0.17
C ILE A 6 -7.55 -4.73 0.96
N LEU A 7 -6.49 -4.24 0.32
CA LEU A 7 -5.65 -3.16 0.79
C LEU A 7 -6.18 -1.83 0.25
N TRP A 8 -6.62 -0.98 1.17
CA TRP A 8 -6.97 0.39 0.88
C TRP A 8 -5.72 1.26 0.93
N LEU A 9 -5.40 1.97 -0.15
CA LEU A 9 -4.25 2.88 -0.18
C LEU A 9 -4.35 3.98 0.89
N SER A 10 -5.57 4.32 1.30
CA SER A 10 -5.85 5.23 2.43
C SER A 10 -5.21 4.79 3.76
N TYR A 11 -4.86 3.52 3.93
CA TYR A 11 -4.18 3.04 5.14
C TYR A 11 -2.72 3.51 5.22
N PHE A 12 -2.12 3.78 4.06
CA PHE A 12 -0.73 4.15 3.89
C PHE A 12 -0.55 5.65 3.72
N ASP A 13 -1.59 6.37 3.30
CA ASP A 13 -1.52 7.79 2.98
C ASP A 13 -1.12 8.65 4.20
N CYS A 14 0.00 9.38 4.06
CA CYS A 14 0.48 10.33 5.07
C CYS A 14 -0.41 11.56 5.26
N SER A 15 -1.06 12.00 4.18
CA SER A 15 -1.94 13.17 4.19
C SER A 15 -3.22 12.92 5.00
N LEU A 16 -3.61 11.66 5.22
CA LEU A 16 -4.73 11.28 6.06
C LEU A 16 -4.38 11.21 7.56
N LYS A 17 -5.31 11.74 8.37
CA LYS A 17 -5.29 11.56 9.84
C LYS A 17 -5.68 10.11 10.20
N ARG A 18 -5.23 9.61 11.37
CA ARG A 18 -5.60 8.27 11.87
C ARG A 18 -7.11 8.02 11.88
N ARG A 19 -7.89 9.02 12.30
CA ARG A 19 -9.37 8.97 12.31
C ARG A 19 -10.01 8.84 10.92
N LEU A 20 -9.28 9.20 9.86
CA LEU A 20 -9.76 9.22 8.48
C LEU A 20 -9.36 7.96 7.68
N GLY A 21 -8.51 7.09 8.25
CA GLY A 21 -8.15 5.83 7.61
C GLY A 21 -6.69 5.41 7.78
N ARG A 22 -5.76 6.35 8.01
CA ARG A 22 -4.33 6.02 8.14
C ARG A 22 -4.11 5.04 9.30
N ARG A 23 -3.56 3.87 8.99
CA ARG A 23 -3.22 2.84 10.00
C ARG A 23 -1.73 2.81 10.36
N LEU A 24 -0.87 3.25 9.46
CA LEU A 24 0.58 3.26 9.67
C LEU A 24 1.06 4.52 10.41
N PRO A 25 2.14 4.45 11.21
CA PRO A 25 2.79 5.63 11.79
C PRO A 25 3.39 6.53 10.70
N LEU A 26 3.65 7.81 11.02
CA LEU A 26 4.17 8.78 10.03
C LEU A 26 5.52 8.36 9.44
N SER A 27 6.37 7.71 10.23
CA SER A 27 7.66 7.20 9.74
C SER A 27 7.53 6.15 8.63
N LEU A 28 6.39 5.44 8.59
CA LEU A 28 6.09 4.38 7.63
C LEU A 28 4.97 4.73 6.64
N CYS A 29 4.34 5.90 6.77
CA CYS A 29 3.33 6.30 5.80
C CYS A 29 4.00 6.65 4.47
N ILE A 30 3.23 6.61 3.40
CA ILE A 30 3.62 6.93 2.04
C ILE A 30 2.89 8.20 1.64
N ASP A 31 3.64 9.18 1.18
CA ASP A 31 3.06 10.38 0.61
C ASP A 31 2.48 10.07 -0.77
N ASN A 32 1.21 10.40 -0.98
CA ASN A 32 0.49 10.15 -2.22
C ASN A 32 0.64 8.70 -2.75
N PRO A 33 0.07 7.69 -2.06
CA PRO A 33 0.23 6.29 -2.42
C PRO A 33 -0.44 5.98 -3.77
N ARG A 34 0.34 5.46 -4.71
CA ARG A 34 -0.13 5.10 -6.07
C ARG A 34 -0.37 3.60 -6.17
N PRO A 35 -1.51 3.12 -6.73
CA PRO A 35 -1.78 1.69 -6.83
C PRO A 35 -0.68 0.93 -7.59
N SER A 36 -0.10 1.53 -8.64
CA SER A 36 0.94 0.92 -9.46
C SER A 36 2.20 0.53 -8.66
N GLU A 37 2.66 1.38 -7.73
CA GLU A 37 3.84 1.07 -6.91
C GLU A 37 3.61 -0.14 -5.99
N PHE A 38 2.39 -0.26 -5.46
CA PHE A 38 2.06 -1.38 -4.59
C PHE A 38 1.95 -2.69 -5.37
N ILE A 39 1.43 -2.64 -6.60
CA ILE A 39 1.38 -3.80 -7.50
C ILE A 39 2.81 -4.24 -7.84
N GLU A 40 3.69 -3.29 -8.15
CA GLU A 40 5.09 -3.59 -8.45
C GLU A 40 5.82 -4.19 -7.25
N VAL A 41 5.65 -3.62 -6.06
CA VAL A 41 6.22 -4.17 -4.81
C VAL A 41 5.68 -5.57 -4.53
N CYS A 42 4.37 -5.78 -4.67
CA CYS A 42 3.80 -7.10 -4.43
C CYS A 42 4.32 -8.13 -5.45
N LYS A 43 4.43 -7.78 -6.74
CA LYS A 43 5.09 -8.62 -7.75
C LYS A 43 6.53 -8.94 -7.38
N LYS A 44 7.31 -7.94 -6.93
CA LYS A 44 8.70 -8.11 -6.47
C LYS A 44 8.79 -9.06 -5.26
N LEU A 45 7.82 -9.01 -4.36
CA LEU A 45 7.72 -9.89 -3.20
C LEU A 45 7.17 -11.30 -3.54
N GLY A 46 6.84 -11.58 -4.81
CA GLY A 46 6.22 -12.84 -5.22
C GLY A 46 4.78 -13.01 -4.70
N LEU A 47 4.10 -11.90 -4.40
CA LEU A 47 2.72 -11.88 -3.92
C LEU A 47 1.76 -11.66 -5.08
N GLU A 48 0.67 -12.45 -5.10
CA GLU A 48 -0.44 -12.18 -6.01
C GLU A 48 -1.18 -10.91 -5.58
N CYS A 49 -1.06 -9.86 -6.39
CA CYS A 49 -1.76 -8.60 -6.22
C CYS A 49 -2.47 -8.20 -7.51
N ASN A 50 -3.66 -7.64 -7.38
CA ASN A 50 -4.40 -7.07 -8.51
C ASN A 50 -4.95 -5.70 -8.16
N TYR A 51 -4.99 -4.80 -9.15
CA TYR A 51 -5.68 -3.53 -9.01
C TYR A 51 -7.18 -3.78 -8.87
N LEU A 52 -7.80 -3.14 -7.88
CA LEU A 52 -9.25 -3.06 -7.77
C LEU A 52 -9.66 -1.63 -8.10
N ASP A 53 -10.47 -1.48 -9.15
CA ASP A 53 -11.16 -0.21 -9.42
C ASP A 53 -12.34 0.02 -8.46
N LYS A 54 -12.24 -0.47 -7.22
CA LYS A 54 -13.20 -0.20 -6.17
C LYS A 54 -12.75 1.04 -5.40
N ARG A 55 -13.57 2.09 -5.46
CA ARG A 55 -13.39 3.30 -4.67
C ARG A 55 -14.06 3.14 -3.31
N HIS A 56 -13.39 3.58 -2.26
CA HIS A 56 -13.95 3.51 -0.92
C HIS A 56 -15.09 4.54 -0.80
N PRO A 57 -16.32 4.16 -0.38
CA PRO A 57 -17.48 5.05 -0.39
C PRO A 57 -17.27 6.31 0.45
N ARG A 58 -16.39 6.25 1.47
CA ARG A 58 -16.08 7.36 2.38
C ARG A 58 -15.03 8.35 1.85
N VAL A 59 -14.29 8.00 0.81
CA VAL A 59 -13.28 8.85 0.13
C VAL A 59 -13.37 8.71 -1.39
N TRP A 60 -14.59 8.52 -1.90
CA TRP A 60 -14.87 8.30 -3.33
C TRP A 60 -14.34 9.42 -4.23
N TYR A 61 -14.20 10.63 -3.67
CA TYR A 61 -13.69 11.84 -4.31
C TYR A 61 -12.15 11.87 -4.47
N ARG A 62 -11.41 10.98 -3.80
CA ARG A 62 -9.95 10.92 -3.93
C ARG A 62 -9.54 9.82 -4.92
N PRO A 63 -8.49 10.04 -5.73
CA PRO A 63 -8.00 9.07 -6.72
C PRO A 63 -7.22 7.92 -6.06
N TYR A 64 -7.58 7.55 -4.83
CA TYR A 64 -6.97 6.43 -4.14
C TYR A 64 -7.68 5.15 -4.57
N GLY A 65 -7.01 4.37 -5.41
CA GLY A 65 -7.43 3.00 -5.71
C GLY A 65 -7.40 2.10 -4.48
N SER A 66 -7.92 0.90 -4.66
CA SER A 66 -7.66 -0.22 -3.75
C SER A 66 -6.96 -1.33 -4.53
N ILE A 67 -6.25 -2.19 -3.83
CA ILE A 67 -5.65 -3.38 -4.44
C ILE A 67 -6.09 -4.60 -3.64
N ILE A 68 -6.28 -5.72 -4.31
CA ILE A 68 -6.42 -7.00 -3.64
C ILE A 68 -5.06 -7.66 -3.62
N VAL A 69 -4.69 -8.20 -2.47
CA VAL A 69 -3.45 -8.96 -2.32
C VAL A 69 -3.72 -10.23 -1.55
N LYS A 70 -3.14 -11.32 -2.02
CA LYS A 70 -3.16 -12.59 -1.34
C LYS A 70 -2.16 -12.52 -0.20
N ASN A 71 -2.65 -12.26 1.01
CA ASN A 71 -1.80 -12.05 2.17
C ASN A 71 -1.36 -13.41 2.75
N PRO A 72 -0.06 -13.75 2.73
CA PRO A 72 0.44 -14.96 3.37
C PRO A 72 0.61 -14.80 4.88
N TYR A 73 0.52 -13.58 5.43
CA TYR A 73 0.75 -13.30 6.84
C TYR A 73 -0.52 -13.40 7.68
N THR A 74 -0.40 -14.00 8.87
CA THR A 74 -1.44 -14.00 9.90
C THR A 74 -1.76 -12.57 10.38
N ASP A 75 -0.75 -11.70 10.48
CA ASP A 75 -0.86 -10.34 10.99
C ASP A 75 -0.95 -9.27 9.89
N LYS A 76 -2.16 -8.72 9.69
CA LYS A 76 -2.36 -7.60 8.74
C LYS A 76 -1.47 -6.40 9.03
N ASN A 77 -1.28 -6.05 10.30
CA ASN A 77 -0.55 -4.85 10.67
C ASN A 77 0.95 -4.99 10.37
N LYS A 78 1.50 -6.20 10.51
CA LYS A 78 2.88 -6.51 10.12
C LYS A 78 3.02 -6.44 8.60
N PHE A 79 2.08 -7.05 7.88
CA PHE A 79 2.05 -7.00 6.42
C PHE A 79 1.99 -5.57 5.86
N LEU A 80 1.12 -4.71 6.41
CA LEU A 80 1.06 -3.28 6.04
C LEU A 80 2.42 -2.59 6.22
N LYS A 81 3.13 -2.84 7.32
CA LYS A 81 4.45 -2.25 7.57
C LYS A 81 5.50 -2.75 6.57
N VAL A 82 5.46 -4.03 6.20
CA VAL A 82 6.39 -4.62 5.21
C VAL A 82 6.18 -3.99 3.83
N ILE A 83 4.95 -3.98 3.33
CA ILE A 83 4.62 -3.35 2.05
C ILE A 83 5.04 -1.88 2.05
N ALA A 84 4.76 -1.15 3.13
CA ALA A 84 5.10 0.26 3.21
C ALA A 84 6.62 0.52 3.18
N LYS A 85 7.41 -0.35 3.83
CA LYS A 85 8.87 -0.28 3.77
C LYS A 85 9.38 -0.54 2.35
N GLU A 86 8.90 -1.58 1.68
CA GLU A 86 9.33 -1.88 0.31
C GLU A 86 8.98 -0.77 -0.68
N VAL A 87 7.78 -0.18 -0.59
CA VAL A 87 7.43 0.96 -1.46
C VAL A 87 8.36 2.15 -1.20
N LYS A 88 8.69 2.43 0.07
CA LYS A 88 9.66 3.50 0.39
C LYS A 88 11.07 3.17 -0.10
N GLU A 89 11.51 1.93 0.02
CA GLU A 89 12.80 1.46 -0.47
C GLU A 89 12.90 1.59 -1.99
N MET A 90 11.84 1.19 -2.70
CA MET A 90 11.70 1.34 -4.14
C MET A 90 11.84 2.82 -4.55
N ARG A 91 11.08 3.72 -3.91
CA ARG A 91 11.20 5.17 -4.15
C ARG A 91 12.61 5.73 -3.89
N ARG A 92 13.29 5.26 -2.85
CA ARG A 92 14.69 5.66 -2.57
C ARG A 92 15.65 5.13 -3.63
N SER A 93 15.45 3.89 -4.07
CA SER A 93 16.34 3.22 -5.04
C SER A 93 16.22 3.82 -6.43
N SER A 94 15.02 4.24 -6.85
CA SER A 94 14.81 4.94 -8.13
C SER A 94 15.57 6.27 -8.23
N SER A 95 15.92 6.91 -7.10
CA SER A 95 16.75 8.13 -7.08
C SER A 95 18.26 7.87 -7.17
N ARG A 96 18.69 6.60 -7.14
CA ARG A 96 20.11 6.21 -7.02
C ARG A 96 20.73 5.66 -8.31
N SER A 97 19.99 5.63 -9.41
CA SER A 97 20.46 5.16 -10.72
C SER A 97 20.96 6.28 -11.65
N SER A 98 21.33 7.44 -11.10
CA SER A 98 22.05 8.49 -11.84
C SER A 98 23.41 8.68 -11.18
N SER A 99 24.35 7.80 -11.48
CA SER A 99 25.78 7.98 -11.26
C SER A 99 26.53 7.34 -12.41
#